data_AF-A0A060YXS4-F1
#
_entry.id   AF-A0A060YXS4-F1
#
_cell.length_a   1.000
_cell.length_b   1.000
_cell.length_c   1.000
_cell.angle_alpha   90.00
_cell.angle_beta   90.00
_cell.angle_gamma   90.00
#
_symmetry.space_group_name_H-M   'P 1'
#
loop_
_entity.id
_entity.type
_entity.pdbx_description
1 polymer ?
#
loop_
_entity_poly.entity_id
_entity_poly.type
_entity_poly.pdbx_seq_one_letter_code
_entity_poly.pdbx_strand_id
1 'polypeptide(L)'
;MTLGISILYHKPNGTNPGVFSFLNPLSPDIWMYVLLACLGVSCVLFVIARFTPYEWYNPHPCNPDSDVVENNFTLINSVWFGVGALMQQGSELMPKALSTRIVGGIWWFFTLIIISSYTANLAAFLTVERMDSPIDSADDLAKQTKIEYGAIYSTSLKQHISKSKISTYEKMWAFMSSRKNTALVKNNREGIQRVMTTDYALLMESTSIEYISQRNCNLTQIGGLIDSKGYGVGTPIGSPYRDKVTIAILQLQEEGKLHMMKEKWWRGNGCPEEDSKEASALGVENIGGIFIVLAAGLVLSVFVAIGEFIYKSRKNLDIEEVSVGQCEWHHKY
;
A
#
# COMPACT_ATOMS: atom_id res chain seq x y z
N MET A 1 -1.45 -28.04 27.36
CA MET A 1 -1.76 -27.23 26.16
C MET A 1 -2.94 -26.34 26.48
N THR A 2 -2.80 -25.03 26.32
CA THR A 2 -3.90 -24.08 26.46
C THR A 2 -4.57 -23.92 25.10
N LEU A 3 -5.89 -23.84 25.11
CA LEU A 3 -6.71 -23.52 23.96
C LEU A 3 -7.62 -22.35 24.33
N GLY A 4 -8.29 -21.77 23.36
CA GLY A 4 -9.17 -20.65 23.61
C GLY A 4 -10.10 -20.43 22.44
N ILE A 5 -11.02 -19.51 22.61
CA ILE A 5 -11.88 -19.02 21.54
C ILE A 5 -11.02 -18.15 20.63
N SER A 6 -11.14 -18.38 19.34
CA SER A 6 -10.55 -17.53 18.31
C SER A 6 -11.55 -17.39 17.15
N ILE A 7 -11.16 -16.65 16.12
CA ILE A 7 -12.03 -16.28 15.00
C ILE A 7 -11.55 -17.04 13.77
N LEU A 8 -12.47 -17.76 13.13
CA LEU A 8 -12.28 -18.37 11.82
C LEU A 8 -12.87 -17.44 10.77
N TYR A 9 -12.05 -17.07 9.78
CA TYR A 9 -12.48 -16.26 8.66
C TYR A 9 -11.96 -16.85 7.35
N HIS A 10 -12.53 -16.43 6.22
CA HIS A 10 -11.95 -16.77 4.93
C HIS A 10 -10.65 -16.00 4.74
N LYS A 11 -9.66 -16.64 4.11
CA LYS A 11 -8.39 -16.01 3.79
C LYS A 11 -8.68 -14.86 2.83
N PRO A 12 -8.41 -13.60 3.21
CA PRO A 12 -8.62 -12.50 2.29
C PRO A 12 -7.74 -12.75 1.06
N ASN A 13 -8.35 -12.73 -0.12
CA ASN A 13 -7.57 -12.69 -1.35
C ASN A 13 -6.70 -11.44 -1.27
N GLY A 14 -5.39 -11.59 -1.45
CA GLY A 14 -4.46 -10.47 -1.46
C GLY A 14 -5.03 -9.36 -2.35
N THR A 15 -5.13 -8.15 -1.81
CA THR A 15 -5.62 -7.01 -2.60
C THR A 15 -4.75 -6.90 -3.84
N ASN A 16 -5.35 -7.11 -5.03
CA ASN A 16 -4.65 -6.90 -6.28
C ASN A 16 -4.04 -5.49 -6.24
N PRO A 17 -2.72 -5.35 -6.42
CA PRO A 17 -2.08 -4.06 -6.40
C PRO A 17 -2.79 -3.16 -7.43
N GLY A 18 -3.29 -2.01 -6.98
CA GLY A 18 -3.95 -1.07 -7.87
C GLY A 18 -3.02 -0.63 -8.99
N VAL A 19 -3.57 -0.13 -10.09
CA VAL A 19 -2.81 0.31 -11.28
C VAL A 19 -1.70 1.33 -10.94
N PHE A 20 -1.86 2.10 -9.87
CA PHE A 20 -0.87 3.07 -9.37
C PHE A 20 0.00 2.55 -8.21
N SER A 21 0.16 1.22 -8.07
CA SER A 21 0.96 0.59 -7.01
C SER A 21 2.39 1.12 -6.93
N PHE A 22 2.97 1.53 -8.07
CA PHE A 22 4.32 2.13 -8.12
C PHE A 22 4.45 3.45 -7.33
N LEU A 23 3.35 4.15 -6.99
CA LEU A 23 3.39 5.35 -6.14
C LEU A 23 3.35 5.05 -4.64
N ASN A 24 2.91 3.86 -4.24
CA ASN A 24 2.74 3.43 -2.84
C ASN A 24 4.02 3.34 -1.99
N PRO A 25 5.24 3.15 -2.53
CA PRO A 25 6.47 3.12 -1.71
C PRO A 25 6.76 4.42 -0.94
N LEU A 26 6.09 5.51 -1.33
CA LEU A 26 6.23 6.83 -0.73
C LEU A 26 4.83 7.39 -0.40
N SER A 27 4.66 8.00 0.77
CA SER A 27 3.39 8.63 1.15
C SER A 27 3.01 9.75 0.17
N PRO A 28 1.72 9.95 -0.16
CA PRO A 28 1.23 11.09 -0.94
C PRO A 28 1.73 12.45 -0.44
N ASP A 29 1.91 12.59 0.88
CA ASP A 29 2.43 13.83 1.48
C ASP A 29 3.86 14.15 1.03
N ILE A 30 4.71 13.12 0.92
CA ILE A 30 6.09 13.32 0.49
C ILE A 30 6.14 13.65 -1.00
N TRP A 31 5.27 13.05 -1.82
CA TRP A 31 5.13 13.44 -3.23
C TRP A 31 4.77 14.92 -3.38
N MET A 32 3.85 15.42 -2.57
CA MET A 32 3.52 16.85 -2.50
C MET A 32 4.75 17.70 -2.09
N TYR A 33 5.51 17.27 -1.07
CA TYR A 33 6.71 18.00 -0.65
C TYR A 33 7.81 17.99 -1.71
N VAL A 34 8.01 16.89 -2.46
CA VAL A 34 8.98 16.83 -3.56
C VAL A 34 8.59 17.79 -4.69
N LEU A 35 7.30 17.84 -5.06
CA LEU A 35 6.80 18.78 -6.06
C LEU A 35 7.00 20.23 -5.61
N LEU A 36 6.65 20.54 -4.35
CA LEU A 36 6.83 21.88 -3.78
C LEU A 36 8.31 22.27 -3.71
N ALA A 37 9.18 21.35 -3.30
CA ALA A 37 10.63 21.57 -3.27
C ALA A 37 11.20 21.81 -4.67
N CYS A 38 10.74 21.06 -5.69
CA CYS A 38 11.15 21.25 -7.08
C CYS A 38 10.79 22.66 -7.58
N LEU A 39 9.56 23.13 -7.32
CA LEU A 39 9.14 24.49 -7.66
C LEU A 39 9.93 25.55 -6.89
N GLY A 40 10.16 25.32 -5.59
CA GLY A 40 10.94 26.22 -4.73
C GLY A 40 12.38 26.39 -5.23
N VAL A 41 13.07 25.29 -5.52
CA VAL A 41 14.44 25.31 -6.05
C VAL A 41 14.48 25.98 -7.43
N SER A 42 13.50 25.72 -8.29
CA SER A 42 13.40 26.36 -9.61
C SER A 42 13.22 27.87 -9.50
N CYS A 43 12.42 28.34 -8.54
CA CYS A 43 12.24 29.76 -8.24
C CYS A 43 13.54 30.40 -7.71
N VAL A 44 14.20 29.75 -6.75
CA VAL A 44 15.48 30.22 -6.19
C VAL A 44 16.56 30.29 -7.26
N LEU A 45 16.66 29.27 -8.12
CA LEU A 45 17.59 29.27 -9.26
C LEU A 45 17.28 30.41 -10.24
N PHE A 46 16.02 30.64 -10.58
CA PHE A 46 15.62 31.76 -11.43
C PHE A 46 16.04 33.11 -10.85
N VAL A 47 15.77 33.34 -9.56
CA VAL A 47 16.14 34.58 -8.87
C VAL A 47 17.66 34.77 -8.87
N ILE A 48 18.42 33.76 -8.44
CA ILE A 48 19.89 33.85 -8.36
C ILE A 48 20.51 34.02 -9.75
N ALA A 49 20.00 33.32 -10.76
CA ALA A 49 20.47 33.45 -12.13
C ALA A 49 20.22 34.85 -12.71
N ARG A 50 19.13 35.54 -12.30
CA ARG A 50 18.85 36.92 -12.72
C ARG A 50 19.74 37.94 -12.01
N PHE A 51 20.03 37.73 -10.73
CA PHE A 51 20.86 38.62 -9.91
C PHE A 51 22.36 38.48 -10.20
N THR A 52 22.81 37.30 -10.63
CA THR A 52 24.24 37.05 -10.82
C THR A 52 24.69 37.50 -12.21
N PRO A 53 25.58 38.50 -12.34
CA PRO A 53 26.01 39.02 -13.64
C PRO A 53 26.81 37.98 -14.46
N TYR A 54 27.37 36.96 -13.81
CA TYR A 54 28.17 35.91 -14.47
C TYR A 54 27.36 34.88 -15.28
N GLU A 55 26.02 34.88 -15.16
CA GLU A 55 25.14 34.01 -15.96
C GLU A 55 24.71 34.67 -17.28
N TRP A 56 24.91 35.98 -17.42
CA TRP A 56 24.63 36.74 -18.63
C TRP A 56 25.74 36.51 -19.64
N TYR A 57 25.39 36.06 -20.85
CA TYR A 57 26.37 35.89 -21.92
C TYR A 57 25.94 36.65 -23.18
N ASN A 58 26.92 37.15 -23.93
CA ASN A 58 26.67 37.75 -25.23
C ASN A 58 26.56 36.62 -26.29
N PRO A 59 25.40 36.43 -26.95
CA PRO A 59 25.20 35.41 -27.98
C PRO A 59 26.01 35.67 -29.26
N HIS A 60 26.53 36.89 -29.47
CA HIS A 60 27.36 37.27 -30.60
C HIS A 60 28.77 37.70 -30.16
N PRO A 61 29.69 36.77 -29.87
CA PRO A 61 31.04 37.09 -29.41
C PRO A 61 31.89 37.87 -30.44
N CYS A 62 31.46 37.93 -31.70
CA CYS A 62 32.14 38.65 -32.79
C CYS A 62 31.68 40.10 -32.98
N ASN A 63 30.64 40.57 -32.27
CA ASN A 63 30.20 41.97 -32.32
C ASN A 63 30.28 42.60 -30.91
N PRO A 64 31.36 43.32 -30.59
CA PRO A 64 31.56 43.87 -29.24
C PRO A 64 30.59 45.00 -28.87
N ASP A 65 29.86 45.57 -29.83
CA ASP A 65 28.90 46.69 -29.63
C ASP A 65 27.43 46.23 -29.46
N SER A 66 27.15 44.93 -29.41
CA SER A 66 25.78 44.45 -29.14
C SER A 66 25.54 44.28 -27.63
N ASP A 67 24.80 45.21 -27.02
CA ASP A 67 24.40 45.18 -25.59
C ASP A 67 23.36 44.09 -25.24
N VAL A 68 22.99 43.23 -26.20
CA VAL A 68 22.05 42.11 -25.98
C VAL A 68 22.75 40.98 -25.26
N VAL A 69 22.64 40.97 -23.94
CA VAL A 69 23.03 39.84 -23.10
C VAL A 69 21.82 38.93 -22.85
N GLU A 70 22.00 37.63 -23.04
CA GLU A 70 20.96 36.62 -22.85
C GLU A 70 21.22 35.79 -21.60
N ASN A 71 20.13 35.35 -20.96
CA ASN A 71 20.15 34.44 -19.82
C ASN A 71 19.26 33.24 -20.14
N ASN A 72 19.87 32.04 -20.18
CA ASN A 72 19.16 30.81 -20.55
C ASN A 72 18.25 30.29 -19.43
N PHE A 73 18.38 30.78 -18.19
CA PHE A 73 17.50 30.44 -17.08
C PHE A 73 16.24 31.32 -17.07
N THR A 74 15.29 31.00 -17.95
CA THR A 74 13.89 31.45 -17.82
C THR A 74 13.17 30.62 -16.75
N LEU A 75 12.03 31.08 -16.21
CA LEU A 75 11.27 30.31 -15.19
C LEU A 75 10.96 28.87 -15.64
N ILE A 76 10.57 28.69 -16.90
CA ILE A 76 10.26 27.38 -17.49
C ILE A 76 11.54 26.54 -17.63
N ASN A 77 12.64 27.15 -18.08
CA ASN A 77 13.93 26.48 -18.21
C ASN A 77 14.53 26.10 -16.84
N SER A 78 14.31 26.90 -15.80
CA SER A 78 14.70 26.58 -14.42
C SER A 78 13.88 25.42 -13.85
N VAL A 79 12.57 25.36 -14.16
CA VAL A 79 11.73 24.19 -13.82
C VAL A 79 12.20 22.96 -14.57
N TRP A 80 12.54 23.09 -15.86
CA TRP A 80 13.09 22.00 -16.66
C TRP A 80 14.43 21.48 -16.10
N PHE A 81 15.32 22.37 -15.65
CA PHE A 81 16.54 22.01 -14.93
C PHE A 81 16.21 21.22 -13.64
N GLY A 82 15.26 21.71 -12.84
CA GLY A 82 14.83 21.08 -11.59
C GLY A 82 14.29 19.67 -11.80
N VAL A 83 13.44 19.48 -12.81
CA VAL A 83 12.85 18.18 -13.19
C VAL A 83 13.90 17.24 -13.79
N GLY A 84 14.76 17.72 -14.70
CA GLY A 84 15.84 16.90 -15.30
C GLY A 84 16.84 16.38 -14.27
N ALA A 85 17.12 17.18 -13.23
CA ALA A 85 17.93 16.76 -12.09
C ALA A 85 17.22 15.73 -11.18
N LEU A 86 15.90 15.80 -11.04
CA LEU A 86 15.11 14.79 -10.33
C LEU A 86 15.07 13.44 -11.08
N MET A 87 15.12 13.47 -12.41
CA MET A 87 15.12 12.25 -13.24
C MET A 87 16.53 11.65 -13.48
N GLN A 88 17.59 12.20 -12.87
CA GLN A 88 19.00 11.82 -13.08
C GLN A 88 19.50 11.91 -14.52
N GLN A 89 18.77 12.57 -15.43
CA GLN A 89 19.17 12.73 -16.83
C GLN A 89 20.03 13.99 -17.06
N GLY A 90 20.08 14.88 -16.07
CA GLY A 90 20.73 16.19 -16.22
C GLY A 90 19.91 17.11 -17.12
N SER A 91 20.45 18.28 -17.40
CA SER A 91 19.84 19.23 -18.34
C SER A 91 20.93 19.88 -19.17
N GLU A 92 20.59 20.30 -20.39
CA GLU A 92 21.52 21.03 -21.27
C GLU A 92 21.93 22.40 -20.71
N LEU A 93 21.22 22.89 -19.70
CA LEU A 93 21.47 24.15 -19.01
C LEU A 93 22.53 23.95 -17.93
N MET A 94 23.76 24.35 -18.22
CA MET A 94 24.87 24.25 -17.29
C MET A 94 25.07 25.57 -16.52
N PRO A 95 24.91 25.61 -15.18
CA PRO A 95 25.13 26.81 -14.40
C PRO A 95 26.60 27.25 -14.46
N LYS A 96 26.83 28.52 -14.80
CA LYS A 96 28.18 29.09 -14.95
C LYS A 96 28.69 29.68 -13.64
N ALA A 97 27.82 30.33 -12.87
CA ALA A 97 28.18 30.99 -11.63
C ALA A 97 28.39 30.00 -10.46
N LEU A 98 29.23 30.38 -9.50
CA LEU A 98 29.48 29.58 -8.30
C LEU A 98 28.20 29.42 -7.45
N SER A 99 27.41 30.50 -7.33
CA SER A 99 26.16 30.52 -6.55
C SER A 99 25.12 29.54 -7.07
N THR A 100 24.88 29.53 -8.38
CA THR A 100 23.95 28.60 -9.06
C THR A 100 24.44 27.15 -9.00
N ARG A 101 25.76 26.92 -9.08
CA ARG A 101 26.37 25.59 -8.90
C ARG A 101 26.19 25.04 -7.49
N ILE A 102 26.30 25.86 -6.45
CA ILE A 102 26.08 25.41 -5.06
C ILE A 102 24.62 24.97 -4.88
N VAL A 103 23.66 25.76 -5.38
CA VAL A 103 22.22 25.40 -5.32
C VAL A 103 21.96 24.11 -6.10
N GLY A 104 22.50 23.98 -7.31
CA GLY A 104 22.40 22.75 -8.11
C GLY A 104 23.02 21.54 -7.42
N GLY A 105 24.18 21.71 -6.78
CA GLY A 105 24.86 20.63 -6.06
C GLY A 105 24.09 20.14 -4.83
N ILE A 106 23.50 21.06 -4.05
CA ILE A 106 22.63 20.71 -2.92
C ILE A 106 21.36 20.01 -3.42
N TRP A 107 20.78 20.49 -4.52
CA TRP A 107 19.62 19.85 -5.14
C TRP A 107 19.94 18.43 -5.61
N TRP A 108 21.08 18.22 -6.28
CA TRP A 108 21.52 16.88 -6.70
C TRP A 108 21.72 15.92 -5.53
N PHE A 109 22.28 16.39 -4.41
CA PHE A 109 22.41 15.56 -3.22
C PHE A 109 21.04 15.17 -2.65
N PHE A 110 20.10 16.13 -2.60
CA PHE A 110 18.73 15.88 -2.16
C PHE A 110 18.00 14.87 -3.07
N THR A 111 18.05 15.05 -4.40
CA THR A 111 17.37 14.13 -5.34
C THR A 111 17.97 12.73 -5.30
N LEU A 112 19.29 12.60 -5.14
CA LEU A 112 19.96 11.31 -4.98
C LEU A 112 19.41 10.54 -3.76
N ILE A 113 19.27 11.21 -2.61
CA ILE A 113 18.73 10.59 -1.39
C ILE A 113 17.28 10.14 -1.59
N ILE A 114 16.44 11.00 -2.16
CA ILE A 114 15.02 10.70 -2.39
C ILE A 114 14.87 9.48 -3.32
N ILE A 115 15.60 9.44 -4.43
CA ILE A 115 15.52 8.33 -5.39
C ILE A 115 16.05 7.03 -4.78
N SER A 116 17.16 7.10 -4.03
CA SER A 116 17.72 5.93 -3.34
C SER A 116 16.77 5.38 -2.28
N SER A 117 16.06 6.25 -1.56
CA SER A 117 15.03 5.81 -0.61
C SER A 117 13.82 5.22 -1.31
N TYR A 118 13.41 5.78 -2.46
CA TYR A 118 12.31 5.24 -3.25
C TYR A 118 12.63 3.85 -3.79
N THR A 119 13.83 3.65 -4.34
CA THR A 119 14.26 2.33 -4.85
C THR A 119 14.36 1.30 -3.74
N ALA A 120 14.87 1.68 -2.57
CA ALA A 120 14.92 0.80 -1.39
C ALA A 120 13.52 0.40 -0.90
N ASN A 121 12.61 1.37 -0.77
CA ASN A 121 11.23 1.10 -0.32
C ASN A 121 10.43 0.30 -1.35
N LEU A 122 10.64 0.56 -2.65
CA LEU A 122 10.02 -0.21 -3.73
C LEU A 122 10.48 -1.67 -3.69
N ALA A 123 11.77 -1.93 -3.49
CA ALA A 123 12.29 -3.30 -3.34
C ALA A 123 11.70 -4.01 -2.10
N ALA A 124 11.58 -3.29 -0.98
CA ALA A 124 10.94 -3.83 0.22
C ALA A 124 9.44 -4.10 0.01
N PHE A 125 8.74 -3.23 -0.72
CA PHE A 125 7.32 -3.39 -1.03
C PHE A 125 7.08 -4.61 -1.93
N LEU A 126 7.93 -4.83 -2.92
CA LEU A 126 7.83 -5.96 -3.85
C LEU A 126 8.10 -7.32 -3.19
N THR A 127 8.85 -7.35 -2.09
CA THR A 127 9.16 -8.60 -1.36
C THR A 127 8.12 -8.93 -0.29
N VAL A 128 7.37 -7.93 0.20
CA VAL A 128 6.34 -8.12 1.22
C VAL A 128 4.95 -8.00 0.61
N GLU A 129 4.41 -9.12 0.13
CA GLU A 129 2.96 -9.24 -0.03
C GLU A 129 2.30 -9.15 1.35
N ARG A 130 1.77 -7.97 1.68
CA ARG A 130 0.92 -7.77 2.86
C ARG A 130 -0.46 -8.32 2.54
N MET A 131 -0.84 -9.42 3.18
CA MET A 131 -2.24 -9.78 3.26
C MET A 131 -2.90 -8.77 4.20
N ASP A 132 -3.61 -7.80 3.63
CA ASP A 132 -4.39 -6.85 4.42
C ASP A 132 -5.66 -7.56 4.91
N SER A 133 -5.70 -7.90 6.20
CA SER A 133 -6.87 -8.51 6.81
C SER A 133 -7.83 -7.41 7.26
N PRO A 134 -9.13 -7.46 6.88
CA PRO A 134 -10.09 -6.45 7.32
C PRO A 134 -10.36 -6.47 8.83
N ILE A 135 -9.94 -7.54 9.52
CA ILE A 135 -10.11 -7.76 10.95
C ILE A 135 -8.83 -8.36 11.55
N ASP A 136 -8.37 -7.81 12.67
CA ASP A 136 -7.24 -8.35 13.43
C ASP A 136 -7.66 -8.81 14.84
N SER A 137 -8.66 -8.16 15.43
CA SER A 137 -9.13 -8.45 16.79
C SER A 137 -10.65 -8.62 16.88
N ALA A 138 -11.10 -9.30 17.96
CA ALA A 138 -12.51 -9.34 18.34
C ALA A 138 -13.09 -7.94 18.62
N ASP A 139 -12.26 -6.98 19.04
CA ASP A 139 -12.67 -5.59 19.23
C ASP A 139 -13.07 -4.92 17.91
N ASP A 140 -12.37 -5.21 16.82
CA ASP A 140 -12.66 -4.63 15.51
C ASP A 140 -13.97 -5.19 14.96
N LEU A 141 -14.21 -6.49 15.14
CA LEU A 141 -15.50 -7.11 14.87
C LEU A 141 -16.64 -6.46 15.68
N ALA A 142 -16.41 -6.10 16.94
CA ALA A 142 -17.42 -5.48 17.79
C ALA A 142 -17.72 -4.01 17.43
N LYS A 143 -16.77 -3.30 16.82
CA LYS A 143 -16.93 -1.90 16.37
C LYS A 143 -17.68 -1.79 15.04
N GLN A 144 -17.54 -2.80 14.18
CA GLN A 144 -18.12 -2.81 12.83
C GLN A 144 -19.39 -3.68 12.74
N THR A 145 -20.22 -3.43 11.74
CA THR A 145 -21.48 -4.18 11.49
C THR A 145 -21.57 -4.75 10.08
N LYS A 146 -20.53 -4.59 9.26
CA LYS A 146 -20.49 -5.01 7.86
C LYS A 146 -20.28 -6.53 7.75
N ILE A 147 -19.30 -7.06 8.47
CA ILE A 147 -19.01 -8.50 8.57
C ILE A 147 -19.92 -9.07 9.66
N GLU A 148 -20.76 -10.04 9.28
CA GLU A 148 -21.56 -10.76 10.27
C GLU A 148 -20.66 -11.70 11.07
N TYR A 149 -20.95 -11.89 12.36
CA TYR A 149 -20.20 -12.85 13.16
C TYR A 149 -21.10 -13.57 14.14
N GLY A 150 -20.66 -14.76 14.53
CA GLY A 150 -21.29 -15.46 15.64
C GLY A 150 -20.73 -16.83 15.93
N ALA A 151 -21.54 -17.65 16.57
CA ALA A 151 -21.11 -18.87 17.24
C ALA A 151 -22.13 -19.99 17.05
N ILE A 152 -21.73 -21.21 17.41
CA ILE A 152 -22.63 -22.36 17.40
C ILE A 152 -23.67 -22.24 18.53
N TYR A 153 -24.93 -22.56 18.24
CA TYR A 153 -26.07 -22.33 19.13
C TYR A 153 -25.96 -23.04 20.49
N SER A 154 -25.36 -24.23 20.54
CA SER A 154 -25.30 -25.11 21.71
C SER A 154 -23.92 -25.21 22.37
N THR A 155 -23.08 -24.19 22.23
CA THR A 155 -21.69 -24.25 22.71
C THR A 155 -21.48 -23.44 23.99
N SER A 156 -20.56 -23.90 24.84
CA SER A 156 -20.06 -23.20 26.04
C SER A 156 -19.63 -21.75 25.75
N LEU A 157 -19.15 -21.50 24.53
CA LEU A 157 -18.86 -20.20 23.94
C LEU A 157 -20.03 -19.22 24.04
N LYS A 158 -21.24 -19.60 23.61
CA LYS A 158 -22.43 -18.74 23.67
C LYS A 158 -22.70 -18.29 25.10
N GLN A 159 -22.62 -19.22 26.04
CA GLN A 159 -22.84 -18.94 27.46
C GLN A 159 -21.73 -18.09 28.07
N HIS A 160 -20.49 -18.27 27.60
CA HIS A 160 -19.35 -17.46 28.03
C HIS A 160 -19.52 -16.00 27.59
N ILE A 161 -19.83 -15.76 26.31
CA ILE A 161 -20.02 -14.39 25.80
C ILE A 161 -21.26 -13.75 26.45
N SER A 162 -22.36 -14.49 26.62
CA SER A 162 -23.58 -13.94 27.24
C SER A 162 -23.43 -13.56 28.71
N LYS A 163 -22.53 -14.22 29.44
CA LYS A 163 -22.29 -13.98 30.88
C LYS A 163 -21.08 -13.10 31.14
N SER A 164 -20.30 -12.76 30.10
CA SER A 164 -19.12 -11.94 30.29
C SER A 164 -19.49 -10.50 30.62
N LYS A 165 -18.68 -9.85 31.46
CA LYS A 165 -18.83 -8.44 31.87
C LYS A 165 -17.87 -7.52 31.11
N ILE A 166 -17.19 -8.05 30.09
CA ILE A 166 -16.26 -7.27 29.26
C ILE A 166 -17.09 -6.55 28.20
N SER A 167 -16.91 -5.23 28.10
CA SER A 167 -17.73 -4.36 27.23
C SER A 167 -17.73 -4.79 25.76
N THR A 168 -16.61 -5.29 25.24
CA THR A 168 -16.53 -5.85 23.89
C THR A 168 -17.46 -7.05 23.72
N TYR A 169 -17.42 -8.02 24.64
CA TYR A 169 -18.22 -9.23 24.55
C TYR A 169 -19.70 -8.98 24.81
N GLU A 170 -20.03 -8.00 25.67
CA GLU A 170 -21.41 -7.54 25.85
C GLU A 170 -21.97 -6.95 24.55
N LYS A 171 -21.20 -6.12 23.83
CA LYS A 171 -21.59 -5.60 22.51
C LYS A 171 -21.74 -6.70 21.48
N MET A 172 -20.79 -7.63 21.43
CA MET A 172 -20.86 -8.80 20.55
C MET A 172 -22.09 -9.67 20.85
N TRP A 173 -22.43 -9.86 22.13
CA TRP A 173 -23.62 -10.57 22.54
C TRP A 173 -24.89 -9.82 22.16
N ALA A 174 -24.94 -8.50 22.35
CA ALA A 174 -26.07 -7.68 21.92
C ALA A 174 -26.30 -7.82 20.40
N PHE A 175 -25.23 -7.80 19.60
CA PHE A 175 -25.29 -8.05 18.16
C PHE A 175 -25.82 -9.45 17.84
N MET A 176 -25.20 -10.51 18.38
CA MET A 176 -25.61 -11.90 18.12
C MET A 176 -27.03 -12.21 18.61
N SER A 177 -27.44 -11.63 19.74
CA SER A 177 -28.77 -11.83 20.32
C SER A 177 -29.87 -11.08 19.58
N SER A 178 -29.56 -9.94 18.94
CA SER A 178 -30.46 -9.25 18.03
C SER A 178 -30.68 -10.01 16.71
N ARG A 179 -29.68 -10.80 16.28
CA ARG A 179 -29.66 -11.51 15.00
C ARG A 179 -29.59 -13.04 15.17
N LYS A 180 -30.35 -13.63 16.09
CA LYS A 180 -30.23 -15.07 16.42
C LYS A 180 -30.31 -16.01 15.21
N ASN A 181 -31.16 -15.70 14.24
CA ASN A 181 -31.37 -16.56 13.06
C ASN A 181 -30.23 -16.48 12.04
N THR A 182 -29.47 -15.38 12.00
CA THR A 182 -28.37 -15.19 11.05
C THR A 182 -27.01 -15.31 11.74
N ALA A 183 -26.83 -14.86 12.98
CA ALA A 183 -25.54 -14.91 13.66
C ALA A 183 -25.22 -16.29 14.26
N LEU A 184 -26.21 -17.11 14.62
CA LEU A 184 -25.96 -18.40 15.26
C LEU A 184 -26.13 -19.55 14.27
N VAL A 185 -25.16 -20.47 14.25
CA VAL A 185 -25.17 -21.67 13.39
C VAL A 185 -25.50 -22.93 14.20
N LYS A 186 -26.04 -23.98 13.57
CA LYS A 186 -26.41 -25.21 14.28
C LYS A 186 -25.20 -26.13 14.47
N ASN A 187 -24.37 -26.26 13.44
CA ASN A 187 -23.24 -27.20 13.41
C ASN A 187 -21.96 -26.53 12.89
N ASN A 188 -20.79 -27.08 13.25
CA ASN A 188 -19.49 -26.59 12.75
C ASN A 188 -19.43 -26.63 11.22
N ARG A 189 -19.95 -27.68 10.59
CA ARG A 189 -19.94 -27.82 9.12
C ARG A 189 -20.71 -26.69 8.41
N GLU A 190 -21.85 -26.29 8.98
CA GLU A 190 -22.66 -25.17 8.48
C GLU A 190 -21.92 -23.84 8.65
N GLY A 191 -21.31 -23.63 9.83
CA GLY A 191 -20.50 -22.45 10.10
C GLY A 191 -19.32 -22.32 9.14
N ILE A 192 -18.56 -23.40 8.95
CA ILE A 192 -17.41 -23.47 8.04
C ILE A 192 -17.83 -23.15 6.60
N GLN A 193 -18.91 -23.78 6.12
CA GLN A 193 -19.43 -23.52 4.78
C GLN A 193 -19.82 -22.04 4.62
N ARG A 194 -20.45 -21.46 5.64
CA ARG A 194 -20.89 -20.07 5.62
C ARG A 194 -19.73 -19.08 5.58
N VAL A 195 -18.66 -19.33 6.36
CA VAL A 195 -17.43 -18.53 6.33
C VAL A 195 -16.82 -18.52 4.92
N MET A 196 -16.90 -19.62 4.18
CA MET A 196 -16.37 -19.69 2.81
C MET A 196 -17.25 -18.96 1.78
N THR A 197 -18.58 -18.97 1.97
CA THR A 197 -19.52 -18.43 0.97
C THR A 197 -19.88 -16.96 1.18
N THR A 198 -19.77 -16.46 2.40
CA THR A 198 -20.23 -15.12 2.81
C THR A 198 -19.21 -14.45 3.71
N ASP A 199 -19.22 -13.12 3.79
CA ASP A 199 -18.43 -12.34 4.75
C ASP A 199 -18.95 -12.52 6.18
N TYR A 200 -18.70 -13.71 6.72
CA TYR A 200 -19.12 -14.17 8.03
C TYR A 200 -17.92 -14.69 8.81
N ALA A 201 -17.74 -14.20 10.04
CA ALA A 201 -16.70 -14.66 10.96
C ALA A 201 -17.27 -15.61 12.02
N LEU A 202 -16.69 -16.81 12.11
CA LEU A 202 -17.13 -17.83 13.05
C LEU A 202 -16.23 -17.87 14.28
N LEU A 203 -16.81 -17.67 15.46
CA LEU A 203 -16.14 -17.87 16.73
C LEU A 203 -16.11 -19.37 17.06
N MET A 204 -14.91 -19.92 17.23
CA MET A 204 -14.70 -21.34 17.49
C MET A 204 -13.44 -21.56 18.35
N GLU A 205 -13.25 -22.77 18.87
CA GLU A 205 -12.04 -23.14 19.60
C GLU A 205 -10.82 -23.18 18.67
N SER A 206 -9.70 -22.60 19.11
CA SER A 206 -8.46 -22.46 18.36
C SER A 206 -7.90 -23.78 17.84
N THR A 207 -8.00 -24.86 18.62
CA THR A 207 -7.58 -26.22 18.23
C THR A 207 -8.38 -26.75 17.05
N SER A 208 -9.67 -26.43 16.98
CA SER A 208 -10.54 -26.82 15.86
C SER A 208 -10.25 -25.97 14.63
N ILE A 209 -9.96 -24.67 14.81
CA ILE A 209 -9.54 -23.77 13.74
C ILE A 209 -8.22 -24.24 13.13
N GLU A 210 -7.21 -24.49 13.96
CA GLU A 210 -5.90 -25.03 13.56
C GLU A 210 -6.05 -26.33 12.76
N TYR A 211 -6.94 -27.23 13.18
CA TYR A 211 -7.21 -28.48 12.47
C TYR A 211 -7.82 -28.26 11.06
N ILE A 212 -8.71 -27.27 10.93
CA ILE A 212 -9.41 -26.96 9.68
C ILE A 212 -8.51 -26.17 8.74
N SER A 213 -7.78 -25.17 9.22
CA SER A 213 -6.89 -24.34 8.40
C SER A 213 -5.76 -25.16 7.78
N GLN A 214 -5.24 -26.17 8.49
CA GLN A 214 -4.26 -27.13 7.98
C GLN A 214 -4.80 -28.02 6.84
N ARG A 215 -6.12 -28.10 6.68
CA ARG A 215 -6.79 -28.90 5.63
C ARG A 215 -7.44 -28.06 4.55
N ASN A 216 -7.74 -26.80 4.84
CA ASN A 216 -8.41 -25.90 3.93
C ASN A 216 -7.75 -24.52 3.98
N CYS A 217 -6.96 -24.24 2.94
CA CYS A 217 -6.09 -23.06 2.88
C CYS A 217 -6.84 -21.76 2.59
N ASN A 218 -8.13 -21.87 2.24
CA ASN A 218 -9.01 -20.72 2.06
C ASN A 218 -9.53 -20.18 3.39
N LEU A 219 -9.15 -20.78 4.52
CA LEU A 219 -9.55 -20.35 5.84
C LEU A 219 -8.33 -20.00 6.68
N THR A 220 -8.45 -18.93 7.45
CA THR A 220 -7.39 -18.46 8.34
C THR A 220 -7.94 -18.19 9.73
N GLN A 221 -7.07 -18.37 10.74
CA GLN A 221 -7.34 -17.89 12.08
C GLN A 221 -7.03 -16.40 12.13
N ILE A 222 -7.97 -15.62 12.63
CA ILE A 222 -7.79 -14.18 12.85
C ILE A 222 -7.65 -13.89 14.34
N GLY A 223 -6.65 -13.09 14.67
CA GLY A 223 -6.38 -12.64 16.03
C GLY A 223 -5.86 -13.72 16.97
N GLY A 224 -5.71 -13.31 18.23
CA GLY A 224 -5.23 -14.17 19.31
C GLY A 224 -6.32 -15.06 19.93
N LEU A 225 -5.94 -15.65 21.07
CA LEU A 225 -6.86 -16.36 21.95
C LEU A 225 -7.64 -15.34 22.78
N ILE A 226 -8.96 -15.32 22.64
CA ILE A 226 -9.88 -14.44 23.35
C ILE A 226 -9.98 -14.84 24.83
N ASP A 227 -9.84 -16.13 25.11
CA ASP A 227 -9.79 -16.68 26.46
C ASP A 227 -8.73 -17.78 26.59
N SER A 228 -8.53 -18.25 27.82
CA SER A 228 -7.65 -19.37 28.13
C SER A 228 -8.45 -20.49 28.78
N LYS A 229 -8.54 -21.61 28.08
CA LYS A 229 -9.27 -22.82 28.42
C LYS A 229 -8.39 -24.06 28.17
N GLY A 230 -8.87 -25.21 28.60
CA GLY A 230 -8.23 -26.50 28.34
C GLY A 230 -9.24 -27.63 28.29
N TYR A 231 -8.95 -28.65 27.48
CA TYR A 231 -9.69 -29.89 27.51
C TYR A 231 -9.28 -30.71 28.73
N GLY A 232 -10.26 -31.37 29.34
CA GLY A 232 -10.07 -32.24 30.50
C GLY A 232 -10.91 -33.50 30.39
N VAL A 233 -10.53 -34.52 31.15
CA VAL A 233 -11.27 -35.78 31.23
C VAL A 233 -12.28 -35.68 32.38
N GLY A 234 -13.57 -35.69 32.06
CA GLY A 234 -14.64 -35.65 33.06
C GLY A 234 -14.82 -37.01 33.74
N THR A 235 -14.79 -37.05 35.07
CA THR A 235 -15.15 -38.23 35.87
C THR A 235 -16.36 -37.93 36.76
N PRO A 236 -17.19 -38.94 37.11
CA PRO A 236 -18.27 -38.74 38.07
C PRO A 236 -17.76 -38.19 39.40
N ILE A 237 -18.60 -37.39 40.07
CA ILE A 237 -18.28 -36.82 41.39
C ILE A 237 -18.01 -37.97 42.37
N GLY A 238 -16.85 -37.95 43.03
CA GLY A 238 -16.42 -38.99 43.96
C GLY A 238 -15.81 -40.24 43.31
N SER A 239 -15.54 -40.23 42.00
CA SER A 239 -14.92 -41.37 41.32
C SER A 239 -13.50 -41.66 41.83
N PRO A 240 -13.17 -42.92 42.20
CA PRO A 240 -11.82 -43.30 42.62
C PRO A 240 -10.79 -43.25 41.47
N TYR A 241 -11.26 -43.13 40.22
CA TYR A 241 -10.39 -43.04 39.05
C TYR A 241 -9.86 -41.64 38.79
N ARG A 242 -10.45 -40.59 39.39
CA ARG A 242 -10.04 -39.20 39.16
C ARG A 242 -8.54 -39.04 39.40
N ASP A 243 -8.05 -39.49 40.54
CA ASP A 243 -6.65 -39.26 40.93
C ASP A 243 -5.69 -40.08 40.07
N LYS A 244 -6.06 -41.33 39.73
CA LYS A 244 -5.27 -42.18 38.82
C LYS A 244 -5.17 -41.58 37.41
N VAL A 245 -6.28 -41.04 36.89
CA VAL A 245 -6.32 -40.37 35.57
C VAL A 245 -5.49 -39.10 35.59
N THR A 246 -5.58 -38.28 36.65
CA THR A 246 -4.77 -37.07 36.79
C THR A 246 -3.28 -37.38 36.79
N ILE A 247 -2.83 -38.37 37.57
CA ILE A 247 -1.41 -38.79 37.61
C ILE A 247 -0.95 -39.26 36.22
N ALA A 248 -1.76 -40.07 35.53
CA ALA A 248 -1.43 -40.54 34.19
C ALA A 248 -1.33 -39.39 33.17
N ILE A 249 -2.20 -38.39 33.24
CA ILE A 249 -2.14 -37.21 32.36
C ILE A 249 -0.86 -36.41 32.63
N LEU A 250 -0.48 -36.21 33.90
CA LEU A 250 0.75 -35.51 34.26
C LEU A 250 1.98 -36.23 33.71
N GLN A 251 2.03 -37.56 33.85
CA GLN A 251 3.12 -38.38 33.31
C GLN A 251 3.20 -38.26 31.78
N LEU A 252 2.07 -38.33 31.07
CA LEU A 252 2.04 -38.14 29.61
C LEU A 252 2.47 -36.73 29.17
N GLN A 253 2.25 -35.73 30.02
CA GLN A 253 2.67 -34.36 29.74
C GLN A 253 4.17 -34.16 30.00
N GLU A 254 4.69 -34.71 31.10
CA GLU A 254 6.13 -34.69 31.43
C GLU A 254 6.97 -35.44 30.39
N GLU A 255 6.48 -36.59 29.92
CA GLU A 255 7.11 -37.36 28.83
C GLU A 255 6.94 -36.71 27.44
N GLY A 256 6.23 -35.59 27.31
CA GLY A 256 5.98 -34.92 26.03
C GLY A 256 5.08 -35.69 25.06
N LYS A 257 4.51 -36.85 25.46
CA LYS A 257 3.68 -37.71 24.61
C LYS A 257 2.44 -37.01 24.10
N LEU A 258 1.84 -36.13 24.90
CA LEU A 258 0.68 -35.34 24.45
C LEU A 258 1.02 -34.44 23.26
N HIS A 259 2.22 -33.83 23.25
CA HIS A 259 2.68 -32.99 22.15
C HIS A 259 2.92 -33.80 20.89
N MET A 260 3.61 -34.95 21.00
CA MET A 260 3.82 -35.87 19.89
C MET A 260 2.48 -36.35 19.28
N MET A 261 1.48 -36.64 20.13
CA MET A 261 0.15 -36.99 19.65
C MET A 261 -0.52 -35.81 18.95
N LYS A 262 -0.44 -34.59 19.49
CA LYS A 262 -0.99 -33.40 18.82
C LYS A 262 -0.40 -33.25 17.43
N GLU A 263 0.92 -33.21 17.31
CA GLU A 263 1.56 -33.06 15.99
C GLU A 263 1.13 -34.16 15.03
N LYS A 264 1.09 -35.41 15.48
CA LYS A 264 0.66 -36.54 14.65
C LYS A 264 -0.77 -36.39 14.11
N TRP A 265 -1.71 -35.87 14.90
CA TRP A 265 -3.13 -35.79 14.52
C TRP A 265 -3.53 -34.45 13.89
N TRP A 266 -2.82 -33.36 14.22
CA TRP A 266 -3.09 -32.02 13.71
C TRP A 266 -2.30 -31.66 12.45
N ARG A 267 -1.09 -32.19 12.27
CA ARG A 267 -0.29 -31.92 11.05
C ARG A 267 -1.05 -32.46 9.84
N GLY A 268 -1.54 -31.56 9.01
CA GLY A 268 -2.30 -31.87 7.82
C GLY A 268 -1.44 -31.62 6.58
N ASN A 269 -1.34 -32.61 5.69
CA ASN A 269 -0.69 -32.44 4.39
C ASN A 269 -1.62 -31.72 3.37
N GLY A 270 -2.65 -31.02 3.86
CA GLY A 270 -3.74 -30.50 3.03
C GLY A 270 -3.43 -29.14 2.42
N CYS A 271 -2.59 -28.36 3.09
CA CYS A 271 -2.05 -27.12 2.55
C CYS A 271 -0.57 -27.29 2.26
N PRO A 272 -0.06 -26.78 1.13
CA PRO A 272 1.38 -26.60 1.00
C PRO A 272 1.83 -25.81 2.23
N GLU A 273 2.87 -26.28 2.93
CA GLU A 273 3.60 -25.40 3.84
C GLU A 273 3.92 -24.14 3.03
N GLU A 274 3.94 -22.95 3.64
CA GLU A 274 4.45 -21.74 3.00
C GLU A 274 5.96 -21.92 2.76
N ASP A 275 6.32 -22.92 1.97
CA ASP A 275 7.62 -23.14 1.38
C ASP A 275 7.87 -21.88 0.58
N SER A 276 8.82 -21.09 1.11
CA SER A 276 9.50 -19.98 0.48
C SER A 276 8.64 -19.26 -0.55
N LYS A 277 8.16 -18.06 -0.21
CA LYS A 277 7.79 -17.05 -1.22
C LYS A 277 8.97 -16.91 -2.20
N GLU A 278 9.03 -17.76 -3.21
CA GLU A 278 9.89 -17.60 -4.36
C GLU A 278 9.53 -16.23 -4.89
N ALA A 279 10.53 -15.40 -5.12
CA ALA A 279 10.31 -14.04 -5.57
C ALA A 279 9.46 -14.10 -6.85
N SER A 280 8.15 -13.81 -6.71
CA SER A 280 7.22 -13.79 -7.82
C SER A 280 7.76 -12.83 -8.85
N ALA A 281 7.82 -13.28 -10.11
CA ALA A 281 8.22 -12.42 -11.21
C ALA A 281 7.39 -11.13 -11.19
N LEU A 282 8.01 -9.99 -11.50
CA LEU A 282 7.35 -8.70 -11.55
C LEU A 282 6.16 -8.74 -12.51
N GLY A 283 4.96 -8.89 -11.95
CA GLY A 283 3.73 -8.98 -12.72
C GLY A 283 3.38 -7.66 -13.40
N VAL A 284 2.66 -7.76 -14.52
CA VAL A 284 2.08 -6.61 -15.22
C VAL A 284 1.18 -5.78 -14.29
N GLU A 285 0.64 -6.37 -13.22
CA GLU A 285 -0.19 -5.68 -12.23
C GLU A 285 0.58 -4.57 -11.47
N ASN A 286 1.88 -4.75 -11.22
CA ASN A 286 2.70 -3.77 -10.51
C ASN A 286 3.31 -2.70 -11.45
N ILE A 287 3.57 -3.06 -12.71
CA ILE A 287 4.26 -2.19 -13.68
C ILE A 287 3.29 -1.56 -14.71
N GLY A 288 2.08 -2.09 -14.84
CA GLY A 288 1.09 -1.69 -15.85
C GLY A 288 0.76 -0.20 -15.85
N GLY A 289 0.72 0.42 -14.67
CA GLY A 289 0.51 1.87 -14.53
C GLY A 289 1.57 2.72 -15.25
N ILE A 290 2.83 2.26 -15.30
CA ILE A 290 3.93 3.00 -15.95
C ILE A 290 3.67 3.09 -17.46
N PHE A 291 3.17 2.03 -18.08
CA PHE A 291 2.80 2.03 -19.51
C PHE A 291 1.61 2.96 -19.81
N ILE A 292 0.64 3.05 -18.90
CA ILE A 292 -0.50 3.95 -19.05
C ILE A 292 -0.03 5.42 -19.00
N VAL A 293 0.86 5.76 -18.06
CA VAL A 293 1.44 7.12 -17.97
C VAL A 293 2.23 7.46 -19.22
N LEU A 294 3.01 6.52 -19.76
CA LEU A 294 3.74 6.70 -21.01
C LEU A 294 2.79 7.01 -22.18
N ALA A 295 1.75 6.20 -22.35
CA ALA A 295 0.76 6.40 -23.41
C ALA A 295 0.04 7.75 -23.29
N ALA A 296 -0.37 8.13 -22.07
CA ALA A 296 -0.99 9.42 -21.81
C ALA A 296 -0.05 10.60 -22.14
N GLY A 297 1.24 10.49 -21.79
CA GLY A 297 2.25 11.50 -22.09
C GLY A 297 2.49 11.69 -23.58
N LEU A 298 2.52 10.60 -24.36
CA LEU A 298 2.65 10.66 -25.82
C LEU A 298 1.45 11.35 -26.47
N VAL A 299 0.23 11.01 -26.05
CA VAL A 299 -1.00 11.63 -26.55
C VAL A 299 -1.03 13.12 -26.22
N LEU A 300 -0.69 13.49 -24.98
CA LEU A 300 -0.62 14.90 -24.56
C LEU A 300 0.41 15.69 -25.38
N SER A 301 1.58 15.11 -25.64
CA SER A 301 2.63 15.73 -26.45
C SER A 301 2.15 16.06 -27.87
N VAL A 302 1.41 15.15 -28.52
CA VAL A 302 0.82 15.39 -29.84
C VAL A 302 -0.18 16.55 -29.79
N PHE A 303 -1.03 16.60 -28.77
CA PHE A 303 -1.98 17.71 -28.61
C PHE A 303 -1.31 19.07 -28.40
N VAL A 304 -0.25 19.11 -27.58
CA VAL A 304 0.54 20.34 -27.37
C VAL A 304 1.22 20.77 -28.67
N ALA A 305 1.83 19.85 -29.42
CA ALA A 305 2.46 20.17 -30.71
C ALA A 305 1.46 20.73 -31.74
N ILE A 306 0.24 20.17 -31.80
CA ILE A 306 -0.84 20.71 -32.65
C ILE A 306 -1.23 22.12 -32.18
N GLY A 307 -1.36 22.32 -30.87
CA GLY A 307 -1.66 23.63 -30.28
C GLY A 307 -0.61 24.69 -30.61
N GLU A 308 0.67 24.36 -30.46
CA GLU A 308 1.79 25.25 -30.82
C GLU A 308 1.82 25.56 -32.31
N PHE A 309 1.56 24.56 -33.17
CA PHE A 309 1.48 24.76 -34.61
C PHE A 309 0.35 25.73 -34.99
N ILE A 310 -0.85 25.56 -34.41
CA ILE A 310 -1.98 26.46 -34.65
C ILE A 310 -1.68 27.86 -34.14
N TYR A 311 -1.13 27.99 -32.94
CA TYR A 311 -0.79 29.28 -32.34
C TYR A 311 0.24 30.03 -33.19
N LYS A 312 1.31 29.35 -33.61
CA LYS A 312 2.36 29.94 -34.44
C LYS A 312 1.86 30.27 -35.85
N SER A 313 1.02 29.41 -36.44
CA SER A 313 0.39 29.67 -37.74
C SER A 313 -0.51 30.90 -37.70
N ARG A 314 -1.35 31.06 -36.67
CA ARG A 314 -2.19 32.27 -36.50
C ARG A 314 -1.34 33.54 -36.32
N LYS A 315 -0.32 33.48 -35.46
CA LYS A 315 0.58 34.63 -35.25
C LYS A 315 1.32 35.03 -36.53
N ASN A 316 1.73 34.07 -37.36
CA ASN A 316 2.39 34.36 -38.63
C ASN A 316 1.42 35.00 -39.65
N LEU A 317 0.17 34.55 -39.71
CA LEU A 317 -0.86 35.18 -40.53
C LEU A 317 -1.10 36.64 -40.12
N ASP A 318 -1.19 36.92 -38.82
CA ASP A 318 -1.34 38.28 -38.30
C ASP A 318 -0.15 39.19 -38.68
N ILE A 319 1.08 38.64 -38.72
CA ILE A 319 2.29 39.37 -39.12
C ILE A 319 2.32 39.62 -40.64
N GLU A 320 1.91 38.64 -41.45
CA GLU A 320 1.81 38.81 -42.90
C GLU A 320 0.77 39.88 -43.27
N GLU A 321 -0.40 39.93 -42.61
CA GLU A 321 -1.41 40.97 -42.86
C GLU A 321 -0.91 42.39 -42.50
N VAL A 322 -0.17 42.54 -41.39
CA VAL A 322 0.42 43.84 -41.00
C VAL A 322 1.52 44.27 -41.97
N SER A 323 2.37 43.36 -42.43
CA SER A 323 3.46 43.68 -43.36
C SER A 323 2.95 44.05 -44.77
N VAL A 324 1.89 43.38 -45.27
CA VAL A 324 1.24 43.74 -46.54
C VAL A 324 0.57 45.12 -46.47
N GLY A 325 -0.10 45.45 -45.36
CA GLY A 325 -0.66 46.79 -45.14
C GLY A 325 0.41 47.89 -45.14
N GLN A 326 1.61 47.62 -44.59
CA GLN A 326 2.70 48.60 -44.53
C GLN A 326 3.41 48.79 -45.88
N CYS A 327 3.50 47.74 -46.71
CA CYS A 327 3.98 47.83 -48.09
C CYS A 327 3.02 48.58 -49.01
N GLU A 328 1.69 48.42 -48.85
CA GLU A 328 0.71 49.21 -49.60
C GLU A 328 0.76 50.70 -49.26
N TRP A 329 1.03 51.05 -47.99
CA TRP A 329 1.24 52.45 -47.60
C TRP A 329 2.50 53.06 -48.21
N HIS A 330 3.59 52.30 -48.34
CA HIS A 330 4.84 52.80 -48.95
C HIS A 330 4.78 52.97 -50.48
N HIS A 331 3.85 52.31 -51.16
CA HIS A 331 3.65 52.47 -52.62
C HIS A 331 2.66 53.58 -52.99
N LYS A 332 1.93 54.13 -52.01
CA LYS A 332 0.85 55.11 -52.23
C LYS A 332 1.24 56.57 -51.94
N TYR A 333 2.48 56.81 -51.51
CA TYR A 333 3.01 58.14 -51.20
C TYR A 333 4.36 58.38 -51.89
#